data_AF-A0A936N4Y3-F1
#
_entry.id   AF-A0A936N4Y3-F1
#
_cell.length_a   1.000
_cell.length_b   1.000
_cell.length_c   1.000
_cell.angle_alpha   90.00
_cell.angle_beta   90.00
_cell.angle_gamma   90.00
#
_symmetry.space_group_name_H-M   'P 1'
#
loop_
_entity.id
_entity.type
_entity.pdbx_description
1 polymer ?
#
loop_
_entity_poly.entity_id
_entity_poly.type
_entity_poly.pdbx_seq_one_letter_code
_entity_poly.pdbx_strand_id
1 'polypeptide(L)'
;MNKSEIIHKLQTLKFDTTVLQRYEEKHRHYHTVAHVSAVIDYLIKSNQLNDELFLAAVYHDAIYDPKQNNNEDLSAELFSKDAEAAKLDEKTIAKIVQIIRDTKTHKASFKESEIFIEADLSIFKSSFADLMNYEHQIFKEFQFVDYREYKPKRLEVLRKFNTDGKLDLLIEYVSNRKPLIGVFCGSFNPFHKGHYNVLEKAERIFDKVIIAFGKNPDKQERRWPIPKIIQYHQMEEYNGLMTDFVETLGTEVVVVRGLRNSTDFQYEQNQYRYIQELMPGIRIINIFCDKEFEHISSSGIRTLEKYNKHHSYLLE
;
A
#
# COMPACT_ATOMS: atom_id res chain seq x y z
N MET A 1 0.06 -7.53 23.38
CA MET A 1 1.50 -7.78 23.59
C MET A 1 2.26 -6.84 22.67
N ASN A 2 3.30 -6.17 23.14
CA ASN A 2 4.16 -5.35 22.30
C ASN A 2 5.15 -6.21 21.47
N LYS A 3 5.84 -5.60 20.51
CA LYS A 3 6.79 -6.30 19.62
C LYS A 3 7.86 -7.09 20.39
N SER A 4 8.42 -6.53 21.45
CA SER A 4 9.46 -7.20 22.25
C SER A 4 8.93 -8.43 22.98
N GLU A 5 7.69 -8.38 23.48
CA GLU A 5 7.02 -9.53 24.08
C GLU A 5 6.73 -10.63 23.06
N ILE A 6 6.32 -10.25 21.84
CA ILE A 6 6.12 -11.21 20.73
C ILE A 6 7.45 -11.89 20.37
N ILE A 7 8.54 -11.13 20.24
CA ILE A 7 9.89 -11.66 20.00
C ILE A 7 10.29 -12.65 21.09
N HIS A 8 10.11 -12.29 22.36
CA HIS A 8 10.48 -13.15 23.48
C HIS A 8 9.68 -14.47 23.48
N LYS A 9 8.37 -14.40 23.18
CA LYS A 9 7.52 -15.58 23.10
C LYS A 9 7.92 -16.48 21.91
N LEU A 10 8.21 -15.91 20.73
CA LEU A 10 8.74 -16.67 19.59
C LEU A 10 10.05 -17.40 19.94
N GLN A 11 10.98 -16.73 20.63
CA GLN A 11 12.24 -17.35 21.07
C GLN A 11 12.02 -18.51 22.03
N THR A 12 11.06 -18.36 22.96
CA THR A 12 10.70 -19.44 23.90
C THR A 12 10.14 -20.65 23.17
N LEU A 13 9.37 -20.41 22.11
CA LEU A 13 8.84 -21.45 21.21
C LEU A 13 9.86 -21.93 20.16
N LYS A 14 11.10 -21.39 20.16
CA LYS A 14 12.18 -21.70 19.21
C LYS A 14 11.87 -21.36 17.74
N PHE A 15 11.02 -20.36 17.51
CA PHE A 15 10.73 -19.81 16.18
C PHE A 15 11.69 -18.67 15.82
N ASP A 16 11.94 -18.51 14.53
CA ASP A 16 12.70 -17.36 14.02
C ASP A 16 11.91 -16.06 14.20
N THR A 17 12.57 -15.06 14.75
CA THR A 17 12.00 -13.72 14.99
C THR A 17 12.02 -12.83 13.74
N THR A 18 12.77 -13.22 12.70
CA THR A 18 12.86 -12.46 11.45
C THR A 18 11.52 -12.37 10.71
N VAL A 19 10.56 -13.26 10.99
CA VAL A 19 9.18 -13.19 10.46
C VAL A 19 8.55 -11.82 10.74
N LEU A 20 8.87 -11.18 11.87
CA LEU A 20 8.34 -9.86 12.22
C LEU A 20 8.88 -8.73 11.35
N GLN A 21 10.03 -8.91 10.67
CA GLN A 21 10.56 -7.92 9.72
C GLN A 21 9.66 -7.78 8.49
N ARG A 22 8.87 -8.82 8.16
CA ARG A 22 7.90 -8.76 7.06
C ARG A 22 6.81 -7.72 7.31
N TYR A 23 6.43 -7.53 8.57
CA TYR A 23 5.45 -6.52 8.97
C TYR A 23 6.00 -5.08 8.95
N GLU A 24 7.27 -4.89 8.55
CA GLU A 24 7.91 -3.59 8.33
C GLU A 24 8.02 -3.23 6.84
N GLU A 25 7.54 -4.09 5.94
CA GLU A 25 7.50 -3.81 4.50
C GLU A 25 6.70 -2.53 4.24
N LYS A 26 7.26 -1.62 3.43
CA LYS A 26 6.76 -0.25 3.26
C LYS A 26 5.31 -0.16 2.74
N HIS A 27 4.81 -1.19 2.08
CA HIS A 27 3.45 -1.22 1.54
C HIS A 27 2.39 -1.63 2.55
N ARG A 28 2.78 -2.09 3.74
CA ARG A 28 1.87 -2.46 4.83
C ARG A 28 1.54 -1.23 5.66
N HIS A 29 0.25 -0.98 5.84
CA HIS A 29 -0.23 0.12 6.67
C HIS A 29 -1.19 -0.35 7.76
N TYR A 30 -2.04 -1.32 7.47
CA TYR A 30 -2.87 -2.01 8.45
C TYR A 30 -2.20 -3.29 8.94
N HIS A 31 -1.76 -4.13 7.99
CA HIS A 31 -1.18 -5.45 8.26
C HIS A 31 0.28 -5.35 8.74
N THR A 32 0.45 -4.70 9.90
CA THR A 32 1.72 -4.41 10.58
C THR A 32 1.80 -5.15 11.91
N VAL A 33 2.92 -5.00 12.65
CA VAL A 33 3.04 -5.57 14.00
C VAL A 33 1.94 -5.06 14.94
N ALA A 34 1.39 -3.86 14.70
CA ALA A 34 0.29 -3.33 15.50
C ALA A 34 -1.00 -4.16 15.33
N HIS A 35 -1.30 -4.65 14.13
CA HIS A 35 -2.42 -5.58 13.88
C HIS A 35 -2.21 -6.90 14.61
N VAL A 36 -1.02 -7.52 14.46
CA VAL A 36 -0.66 -8.75 15.17
C VAL A 36 -0.81 -8.59 16.69
N SER A 37 -0.33 -7.47 17.24
CA SER A 37 -0.49 -7.11 18.64
C SER A 37 -1.97 -7.02 19.05
N ALA A 38 -2.81 -6.37 18.23
CA ALA A 38 -4.25 -6.22 18.50
C ALA A 38 -4.98 -7.58 18.51
N VAL A 39 -4.69 -8.47 17.55
CA VAL A 39 -5.23 -9.84 17.52
C VAL A 39 -4.84 -10.61 18.78
N ILE A 40 -3.55 -10.57 19.16
CA ILE A 40 -3.06 -11.23 20.37
C ILE A 40 -3.71 -10.64 21.63
N ASP A 41 -3.87 -9.32 21.71
CA ASP A 41 -4.51 -8.65 22.84
C ASP A 41 -5.99 -9.02 22.97
N TYR A 42 -6.69 -9.23 21.85
CA TYR A 42 -8.04 -9.77 21.87
C TYR A 42 -8.08 -11.19 22.47
N LEU A 43 -7.17 -12.06 22.03
CA LEU A 43 -7.06 -13.44 22.53
C LEU A 43 -6.72 -13.49 24.03
N ILE A 44 -5.89 -12.55 24.53
CA ILE A 44 -5.59 -12.41 25.95
C ILE A 44 -6.84 -11.98 26.73
N LYS A 45 -7.52 -10.92 26.29
CA LYS A 45 -8.72 -10.38 26.96
C LYS A 45 -9.88 -11.38 27.01
N SER A 46 -9.99 -12.23 26.01
CA SER A 46 -11.00 -13.29 25.93
C SER A 46 -10.58 -14.60 26.63
N ASN A 47 -9.39 -14.63 27.25
CA ASN A 47 -8.81 -15.79 27.91
C ASN A 47 -8.72 -17.02 26.98
N GLN A 48 -8.44 -16.79 25.70
CA GLN A 48 -8.29 -17.84 24.68
C GLN A 48 -6.83 -18.03 24.24
N LEU A 49 -5.93 -17.09 24.54
CA LEU A 49 -4.55 -17.16 24.06
C LEU A 49 -3.85 -18.45 24.51
N ASN A 50 -3.39 -19.23 23.54
CA ASN A 50 -2.48 -20.36 23.70
C ASN A 50 -1.37 -20.27 22.64
N ASP A 51 -0.45 -21.23 22.62
CA ASP A 51 0.69 -21.17 21.68
C ASP A 51 0.27 -21.38 20.23
N GLU A 52 -0.77 -22.17 19.96
CA GLU A 52 -1.31 -22.38 18.61
C GLU A 52 -1.89 -21.09 18.03
N LEU A 53 -2.75 -20.41 18.79
CA LEU A 53 -3.38 -19.15 18.39
C LEU A 53 -2.39 -17.99 18.37
N PHE A 54 -1.37 -18.02 19.22
CA PHE A 54 -0.25 -17.07 19.16
C PHE A 54 0.53 -17.22 17.85
N LEU A 55 0.89 -18.44 17.47
CA LEU A 55 1.60 -18.70 16.22
C LEU A 55 0.73 -18.37 15.01
N ALA A 56 -0.56 -18.72 15.03
CA ALA A 56 -1.50 -18.29 13.99
C ALA A 56 -1.55 -16.75 13.85
N ALA A 57 -1.57 -16.01 14.97
CA ALA A 57 -1.57 -14.55 14.96
C ALA A 57 -0.31 -13.97 14.33
N VAL A 58 0.85 -14.54 14.62
CA VAL A 58 2.12 -14.08 14.03
C VAL A 58 2.21 -14.40 12.53
N TYR A 59 1.64 -15.53 12.11
CA TYR A 59 1.86 -16.04 10.75
C TYR A 59 0.75 -15.74 9.75
N HIS A 60 -0.51 -15.51 10.16
CA HIS A 60 -1.64 -15.43 9.21
C HIS A 60 -1.44 -14.42 8.07
N ASP A 61 -0.85 -13.25 8.36
CA ASP A 61 -0.50 -12.21 7.37
C ASP A 61 1.00 -12.00 7.22
N ALA A 62 1.82 -12.99 7.58
CA ALA A 62 3.28 -12.89 7.46
C ALA A 62 3.71 -12.67 6.00
N ILE A 63 3.03 -13.28 5.04
CA ILE A 63 3.11 -12.92 3.63
C ILE A 63 1.88 -12.10 3.26
N TYR A 64 2.11 -10.91 2.72
CA TYR A 64 1.04 -9.99 2.33
C TYR A 64 1.43 -9.18 1.12
N ASP A 65 0.71 -9.38 0.02
CA ASP A 65 0.66 -8.48 -1.12
C ASP A 65 -0.82 -8.17 -1.40
N PRO A 66 -1.27 -6.90 -1.26
CA PRO A 66 -2.68 -6.55 -1.47
C PRO A 66 -3.16 -6.76 -2.91
N LYS A 67 -2.24 -7.05 -3.86
CA LYS A 67 -2.55 -7.38 -5.25
C LYS A 67 -2.77 -8.88 -5.48
N GLN A 68 -2.55 -9.71 -4.47
CA GLN A 68 -2.65 -11.18 -4.54
C GLN A 68 -3.78 -11.73 -3.66
N ASN A 69 -4.29 -12.90 -4.03
CA ASN A 69 -5.41 -13.57 -3.36
C ASN A 69 -5.02 -14.91 -2.69
N ASN A 70 -3.72 -15.17 -2.54
CA ASN A 70 -3.16 -16.39 -1.96
C ASN A 70 -2.22 -16.10 -0.79
N ASN A 71 -2.35 -14.92 -0.17
CA ASN A 71 -1.50 -14.48 0.94
C ASN A 71 -1.55 -15.48 2.10
N GLU A 72 -2.75 -15.93 2.48
CA GLU A 72 -2.97 -16.86 3.60
C GLU A 72 -2.36 -18.23 3.32
N ASP A 73 -2.43 -18.69 2.07
CA ASP A 73 -1.82 -19.96 1.66
C ASP A 73 -0.28 -19.89 1.74
N LEU A 74 0.30 -18.79 1.27
CA LEU A 74 1.75 -18.54 1.34
C LEU A 74 2.24 -18.33 2.79
N SER A 75 1.46 -17.64 3.60
CA SER A 75 1.67 -17.48 5.04
C SER A 75 1.65 -18.83 5.77
N ALA A 76 0.70 -19.71 5.43
CA ALA A 76 0.63 -21.06 5.99
C ALA A 76 1.81 -21.92 5.54
N GLU A 77 2.25 -21.82 4.28
CA GLU A 77 3.45 -22.50 3.80
C GLU A 77 4.73 -22.02 4.50
N LEU A 78 4.84 -20.71 4.75
CA LEU A 78 5.94 -20.14 5.54
C LEU A 78 5.91 -20.69 6.97
N PHE A 79 4.75 -20.69 7.61
CA PHE A 79 4.58 -21.25 8.95
C PHE A 79 5.00 -22.71 9.02
N SER A 80 4.58 -23.56 8.07
CA SER A 80 4.95 -24.98 8.07
C SER A 80 6.47 -25.18 8.06
N LYS A 81 7.19 -24.43 7.22
CA LYS A 81 8.66 -24.52 7.13
C LYS A 81 9.33 -24.12 8.46
N ASP A 82 8.87 -23.03 9.07
CA ASP A 82 9.44 -22.55 10.33
C ASP A 82 9.09 -23.49 11.50
N ALA A 83 7.88 -24.06 11.50
CA ALA A 83 7.43 -25.00 12.51
C ALA A 83 8.14 -26.36 12.43
N GLU A 84 8.42 -26.85 11.22
CA GLU A 84 9.28 -28.03 10.99
C GLU A 84 10.69 -27.79 11.54
N ALA A 85 11.28 -26.62 11.28
CA ALA A 85 12.59 -26.25 11.81
C ALA A 85 12.59 -26.13 13.35
N ALA A 86 11.49 -25.65 13.93
CA ALA A 86 11.27 -25.59 15.38
C ALA A 86 10.93 -26.96 16.01
N LYS A 87 10.75 -28.02 15.19
CA LYS A 87 10.38 -29.39 15.60
C LYS A 87 9.02 -29.47 16.32
N LEU A 88 8.05 -28.68 15.86
CA LEU A 88 6.66 -28.80 16.29
C LEU A 88 6.07 -30.12 15.76
N ASP A 89 5.11 -30.70 16.49
CA ASP A 89 4.48 -31.96 16.04
C ASP A 89 3.55 -31.72 14.83
N GLU A 90 3.50 -32.70 13.93
CA GLU A 90 2.75 -32.60 12.66
C GLU A 90 1.26 -32.29 12.86
N LYS A 91 0.65 -32.77 13.94
CA LYS A 91 -0.77 -32.53 14.23
C LYS A 91 -1.00 -31.07 14.60
N THR A 92 -0.14 -30.49 15.44
CA THR A 92 -0.17 -29.06 15.78
C THR A 92 0.11 -28.19 14.56
N ILE A 93 1.07 -28.57 13.70
CA ILE A 93 1.35 -27.86 12.45
C ILE A 93 0.10 -27.82 11.57
N ALA A 94 -0.50 -28.99 11.30
CA ALA A 94 -1.69 -29.09 10.45
C ALA A 94 -2.87 -28.26 10.99
N LYS A 95 -3.03 -28.22 12.33
CA LYS A 95 -4.06 -27.41 12.98
C LYS A 95 -3.84 -25.92 12.77
N ILE A 96 -2.64 -25.40 13.03
CA ILE A 96 -2.32 -23.97 12.86
C ILE A 96 -2.40 -23.55 11.38
N VAL A 97 -1.92 -24.40 10.47
CA VAL A 97 -2.07 -24.20 9.02
C VAL A 97 -3.54 -24.03 8.64
N GLN A 98 -4.44 -24.85 9.20
CA GLN A 98 -5.86 -24.74 8.90
C GLN A 98 -6.47 -23.46 9.50
N ILE A 99 -6.07 -23.04 10.71
CA ILE A 99 -6.50 -21.76 11.29
C ILE A 99 -6.12 -20.61 10.36
N ILE A 100 -4.87 -20.57 9.87
CA ILE A 100 -4.39 -19.53 8.95
C ILE A 100 -5.20 -19.58 7.64
N ARG A 101 -5.42 -20.75 7.04
CA ARG A 101 -6.19 -20.86 5.79
C ARG A 101 -7.65 -20.46 5.94
N ASP A 102 -8.24 -20.68 7.10
CA ASP A 102 -9.64 -20.34 7.37
C ASP A 102 -9.88 -18.80 7.35
N THR A 103 -8.85 -17.98 7.63
CA THR A 103 -8.96 -16.50 7.58
C THR A 103 -9.28 -15.98 6.18
N LYS A 104 -8.77 -16.65 5.13
CA LYS A 104 -9.05 -16.31 3.73
C LYS A 104 -10.54 -16.18 3.42
N THR A 105 -11.34 -17.10 3.95
CA THR A 105 -12.79 -17.13 3.71
C THR A 105 -13.61 -16.64 4.89
N HIS A 106 -12.97 -16.46 6.05
CA HIS A 106 -13.60 -16.20 7.34
C HIS A 106 -14.67 -17.25 7.67
N LYS A 107 -14.42 -18.51 7.30
CA LYS A 107 -15.26 -19.67 7.62
C LYS A 107 -14.46 -20.65 8.44
N ALA A 108 -14.87 -20.84 9.70
CA ALA A 108 -14.18 -21.72 10.62
C ALA A 108 -14.38 -23.20 10.27
N SER A 109 -13.29 -23.96 10.23
CA SER A 109 -13.31 -25.42 10.13
C SER A 109 -13.53 -26.09 11.49
N PHE A 110 -13.13 -25.42 12.59
CA PHE A 110 -13.29 -25.89 13.97
C PHE A 110 -13.24 -24.71 14.96
N LYS A 111 -13.43 -25.00 16.25
CA LYS A 111 -13.60 -24.00 17.32
C LYS A 111 -12.45 -22.98 17.41
N GLU A 112 -11.20 -23.44 17.33
CA GLU A 112 -10.05 -22.53 17.41
C GLU A 112 -9.96 -21.61 16.18
N SER A 113 -10.38 -22.06 14.99
CA SER A 113 -10.52 -21.19 13.82
C SER A 113 -11.60 -20.13 14.03
N GLU A 114 -12.73 -20.48 14.66
CA GLU A 114 -13.80 -19.52 14.99
C GLU A 114 -13.28 -18.44 15.95
N ILE A 115 -12.59 -18.84 17.01
CA ILE A 115 -11.95 -17.93 17.96
C ILE A 115 -10.94 -17.01 17.25
N PHE A 116 -10.12 -17.57 16.36
CA PHE A 116 -9.11 -16.80 15.66
C PHE A 116 -9.72 -15.79 14.68
N ILE A 117 -10.70 -16.20 13.88
CA ILE A 117 -11.43 -15.31 12.96
C ILE A 117 -12.10 -14.18 13.74
N GLU A 118 -12.67 -14.46 14.92
CA GLU A 118 -13.26 -13.42 15.76
C GLU A 118 -12.21 -12.41 16.26
N ALA A 119 -11.01 -12.89 16.61
CA ALA A 119 -9.90 -12.05 17.06
C ALA A 119 -9.34 -11.18 15.91
N ASP A 120 -9.17 -11.77 14.73
CA ASP A 120 -8.71 -11.09 13.52
C ASP A 120 -9.69 -9.98 13.07
N LEU A 121 -10.99 -10.28 13.11
CA LEU A 121 -12.06 -9.33 12.78
C LEU A 121 -12.43 -8.37 13.92
N SER A 122 -11.72 -8.40 15.04
CA SER A 122 -12.09 -7.62 16.23
C SER A 122 -12.09 -6.11 16.00
N ILE A 123 -11.36 -5.61 15.00
CA ILE A 123 -11.37 -4.20 14.59
C ILE A 123 -12.78 -3.67 14.27
N PHE A 124 -13.67 -4.51 13.74
CA PHE A 124 -15.05 -4.13 13.42
C PHE A 124 -15.93 -3.89 14.67
N LYS A 125 -15.45 -4.27 15.85
CA LYS A 125 -16.11 -4.02 17.14
C LYS A 125 -15.52 -2.82 17.89
N SER A 126 -14.50 -2.17 17.33
CA SER A 126 -13.77 -1.06 17.96
C SER A 126 -14.53 0.26 17.89
N SER A 127 -13.96 1.31 18.50
CA SER A 127 -14.55 2.64 18.46
C SER A 127 -14.56 3.21 17.04
N PHE A 128 -15.45 4.19 16.78
CA PHE A 128 -15.46 4.87 15.48
C PHE A 128 -14.11 5.53 15.14
N ALA A 129 -13.37 6.03 16.14
CA ALA A 129 -12.05 6.59 15.94
C ALA A 129 -11.05 5.54 15.42
N ASP A 130 -11.08 4.33 15.99
CA ASP A 130 -10.23 3.22 15.56
C ASP A 130 -10.61 2.75 14.15
N LEU A 131 -11.92 2.68 13.87
CA LEU A 131 -12.45 2.34 12.54
C LEU A 131 -12.03 3.34 11.46
N MET A 132 -11.98 4.63 11.79
CA MET A 132 -11.48 5.67 10.88
C MET A 132 -10.00 5.51 10.57
N ASN A 133 -9.19 5.19 11.58
CA ASN A 133 -7.76 4.91 11.38
C ASN A 133 -7.55 3.63 10.56
N TYR A 134 -8.31 2.58 10.85
CA TYR A 134 -8.34 1.34 10.06
C TYR A 134 -8.66 1.62 8.59
N GLU A 135 -9.70 2.40 8.30
CA GLU A 135 -10.07 2.75 6.93
C GLU A 135 -8.97 3.56 6.22
N HIS A 136 -8.31 4.48 6.92
CA HIS A 136 -7.18 5.22 6.36
C HIS A 136 -6.03 4.27 5.98
N GLN A 137 -5.68 3.33 6.86
CA GLN A 137 -4.61 2.36 6.64
C GLN A 137 -4.93 1.41 5.48
N ILE A 138 -6.15 0.86 5.43
CA ILE A 138 -6.59 0.04 4.30
C ILE A 138 -6.56 0.85 3.01
N PHE A 139 -7.02 2.10 3.01
CA PHE A 139 -6.93 2.94 1.81
C PHE A 139 -5.47 3.14 1.34
N LYS A 140 -4.50 3.22 2.26
CA LYS A 140 -3.08 3.31 1.92
C LYS A 140 -2.52 2.02 1.32
N GLU A 141 -2.98 0.84 1.74
CA GLU A 141 -2.55 -0.44 1.14
C GLU A 141 -3.08 -0.63 -0.29
N PHE A 142 -4.26 -0.07 -0.59
CA PHE A 142 -4.92 -0.18 -1.89
C PHE A 142 -4.69 1.03 -2.83
N GLN A 143 -3.62 1.81 -2.63
CA GLN A 143 -3.30 2.97 -3.48
C GLN A 143 -3.10 2.62 -4.96
N PHE A 144 -2.84 1.36 -5.30
CA PHE A 144 -2.75 0.85 -6.66
C PHE A 144 -4.09 0.73 -7.38
N VAL A 145 -5.22 0.73 -6.65
CA VAL A 145 -6.56 0.58 -7.22
C VAL A 145 -7.12 1.96 -7.58
N ASP A 146 -7.78 2.06 -8.75
CA ASP A 146 -8.57 3.25 -9.10
C ASP A 146 -9.62 3.51 -8.03
N TYR A 147 -9.70 4.75 -7.54
CA TYR A 147 -10.62 5.10 -6.47
C TYR A 147 -12.10 4.83 -6.83
N ARG A 148 -12.46 4.96 -8.11
CA ARG A 148 -13.79 4.67 -8.65
C ARG A 148 -14.18 3.20 -8.51
N GLU A 149 -13.18 2.31 -8.51
CA GLU A 149 -13.38 0.89 -8.24
C GLU A 149 -13.22 0.53 -6.76
N TYR A 150 -12.25 1.16 -6.09
CA TYR A 150 -11.97 0.92 -4.68
C TYR A 150 -13.21 1.18 -3.82
N LYS A 151 -13.84 2.35 -3.98
CA LYS A 151 -14.98 2.77 -3.16
C LYS A 151 -16.15 1.78 -3.17
N PRO A 152 -16.73 1.36 -4.32
CA PRO A 152 -17.82 0.40 -4.32
C PRO A 152 -17.44 -0.96 -3.74
N LYS A 153 -16.26 -1.50 -4.09
CA LYS A 153 -15.76 -2.78 -3.54
C LYS A 153 -15.55 -2.70 -2.02
N ARG A 154 -15.01 -1.58 -1.53
CA ARG A 154 -14.81 -1.34 -0.10
C ARG A 154 -16.14 -1.28 0.65
N LEU A 155 -17.14 -0.60 0.11
CA LEU A 155 -18.49 -0.56 0.69
C LEU A 155 -19.15 -1.94 0.72
N GLU A 156 -18.93 -2.79 -0.27
CA GLU A 156 -19.39 -4.18 -0.27
C GLU A 156 -18.77 -4.97 0.89
N VAL A 157 -17.46 -4.86 1.08
CA VAL A 157 -16.74 -5.50 2.20
C VAL A 157 -17.29 -5.01 3.54
N LEU A 158 -17.42 -3.70 3.74
CA LEU A 158 -17.93 -3.16 5.01
C LEU A 158 -19.37 -3.61 5.29
N ARG A 159 -20.24 -3.62 4.28
CA ARG A 159 -21.63 -4.10 4.43
C ARG A 159 -21.69 -5.60 4.75
N LYS A 160 -20.81 -6.40 4.17
CA LYS A 160 -20.71 -7.84 4.48
C LYS A 160 -20.43 -8.08 5.97
N PHE A 161 -19.61 -7.23 6.60
CA PHE A 161 -19.27 -7.34 8.02
C PHE A 161 -20.17 -6.53 8.96
N ASN A 162 -21.09 -5.72 8.44
CA ASN A 162 -22.00 -4.90 9.24
C ASN A 162 -23.27 -5.64 9.64
N THR A 163 -23.15 -6.64 10.52
CA THR A 163 -24.29 -7.48 10.93
C THR A 163 -25.13 -6.87 12.06
N ASP A 164 -24.57 -5.95 12.84
CA ASP A 164 -25.18 -5.36 14.04
C ASP A 164 -25.29 -3.82 13.98
N GLY A 165 -25.03 -3.21 12.82
CA GLY A 165 -25.10 -1.75 12.60
C GLY A 165 -23.89 -0.96 13.11
N LYS A 166 -22.88 -1.60 13.71
CA LYS A 166 -21.70 -0.88 14.25
C LYS A 166 -20.87 -0.16 13.18
N LEU A 167 -20.94 -0.61 11.93
CA LEU A 167 -20.18 -0.01 10.83
C LEU A 167 -20.99 1.06 10.07
N ASP A 168 -22.22 1.40 10.50
CA ASP A 168 -23.09 2.35 9.79
C ASP A 168 -22.40 3.71 9.57
N LEU A 169 -21.81 4.27 10.62
CA LEU A 169 -21.08 5.55 10.54
C LEU A 169 -19.86 5.46 9.61
N LEU A 170 -19.13 4.34 9.62
CA LEU A 170 -17.98 4.15 8.74
C LEU A 170 -18.42 4.00 7.28
N ILE A 171 -19.50 3.24 7.03
CA ILE A 171 -20.10 3.06 5.71
C ILE A 171 -20.57 4.42 5.18
N GLU A 172 -21.24 5.22 6.00
CA GLU A 172 -21.67 6.57 5.64
C GLU A 172 -20.46 7.46 5.30
N TYR A 173 -19.42 7.44 6.14
CA TYR A 173 -18.18 8.16 5.88
C TYR A 173 -17.54 7.76 4.54
N VAL A 174 -17.32 6.47 4.29
CA VAL A 174 -16.71 5.97 3.05
C VAL A 174 -17.59 6.31 1.84
N SER A 175 -18.92 6.23 1.98
CA SER A 175 -19.86 6.55 0.90
C SER A 175 -19.82 8.01 0.49
N ASN A 176 -19.48 8.92 1.40
CA ASN A 176 -19.42 10.37 1.15
C ASN A 176 -17.99 10.88 0.96
N ARG A 177 -16.97 10.07 1.25
CA ARG A 177 -15.57 10.45 1.08
C ARG A 177 -15.27 10.83 -0.37
N LYS A 178 -14.56 11.96 -0.51
CA LYS A 178 -13.97 12.48 -1.75
C LYS A 178 -12.49 12.77 -1.45
N PRO A 179 -11.58 11.83 -1.74
CA PRO A 179 -10.16 12.02 -1.45
C PRO A 179 -9.59 13.13 -2.33
N LEU A 180 -8.63 13.88 -1.81
CA LEU A 180 -7.86 14.82 -2.62
C LEU A 180 -6.86 14.02 -3.46
N ILE A 181 -7.09 13.97 -4.78
CA ILE A 181 -6.28 13.18 -5.71
C ILE A 181 -5.28 14.07 -6.45
N GLY A 182 -4.00 13.73 -6.31
CA GLY A 182 -2.91 14.29 -7.11
C GLY A 182 -2.62 13.43 -8.33
N VAL A 183 -2.30 14.04 -9.48
CA VAL A 183 -1.84 13.32 -10.67
C VAL A 183 -0.43 13.78 -11.00
N PHE A 184 0.55 12.92 -10.72
CA PHE A 184 1.95 13.19 -11.00
C PHE A 184 2.29 12.77 -12.43
N CYS A 185 2.24 13.74 -13.34
CA CYS A 185 2.42 13.54 -14.77
C CYS A 185 3.88 13.66 -15.18
N GLY A 186 4.38 12.73 -16.00
CA GLY A 186 5.71 12.81 -16.60
C GLY A 186 5.96 11.70 -17.60
N SER A 187 7.00 11.82 -18.42
CA SER A 187 7.43 10.72 -19.30
C SER A 187 8.19 9.63 -18.54
N PHE A 188 8.77 9.97 -17.38
CA PHE A 188 9.48 9.08 -16.45
C PHE A 188 10.38 8.02 -17.14
N ASN A 189 11.27 8.47 -18.02
CA ASN A 189 12.09 7.60 -18.88
C ASN A 189 13.60 7.84 -18.66
N PRO A 190 14.20 7.41 -17.53
CA PRO A 190 13.61 6.60 -16.45
C PRO A 190 12.94 7.40 -15.31
N PHE A 191 12.15 6.70 -14.48
CA PHE A 191 11.76 7.13 -13.14
C PHE A 191 12.98 7.03 -12.21
N HIS A 192 13.30 8.08 -11.46
CA HIS A 192 14.58 8.24 -10.77
C HIS A 192 14.40 8.88 -9.39
N LYS A 193 15.48 8.96 -8.58
CA LYS A 193 15.44 9.46 -7.20
C LYS A 193 14.76 10.84 -7.05
N GLY A 194 15.05 11.77 -7.96
CA GLY A 194 14.35 13.07 -7.97
C GLY A 194 12.82 13.00 -8.18
N HIS A 195 12.33 12.08 -9.02
CA HIS A 195 10.88 11.87 -9.19
C HIS A 195 10.27 11.25 -7.94
N TYR A 196 10.97 10.29 -7.32
CA TYR A 196 10.53 9.66 -6.07
C TYR A 196 10.44 10.67 -4.91
N ASN A 197 11.40 11.58 -4.80
CA ASN A 197 11.34 12.66 -3.81
C ASN A 197 10.12 13.56 -3.98
N VAL A 198 9.78 13.91 -5.23
CA VAL A 198 8.56 14.70 -5.53
C VAL A 198 7.30 13.90 -5.20
N LEU A 199 7.28 12.60 -5.53
CA LEU A 199 6.18 11.70 -5.20
C LEU A 199 5.96 11.64 -3.68
N GLU A 200 7.00 11.37 -2.88
CA GLU A 200 6.90 11.29 -1.42
C GLU A 200 6.37 12.60 -0.80
N LYS A 201 6.73 13.75 -1.38
CA LYS A 201 6.19 15.05 -0.96
C LYS A 201 4.73 15.24 -1.36
N ALA A 202 4.36 14.79 -2.57
CA ALA A 202 2.97 14.82 -3.02
C ALA A 202 2.08 13.96 -2.12
N GLU A 203 2.53 12.77 -1.71
CA GLU A 203 1.79 11.86 -0.85
C GLU A 203 1.53 12.38 0.58
N ARG A 204 2.25 13.43 0.99
CA ARG A 204 1.99 14.16 2.25
C ARG A 204 0.90 15.22 2.11
N ILE A 205 0.56 15.61 0.89
CA ILE A 205 -0.46 16.62 0.57
C ILE A 205 -1.76 15.93 0.14
N PHE A 206 -1.64 14.90 -0.68
CA PHE A 206 -2.75 14.20 -1.31
C PHE A 206 -3.11 12.92 -0.56
N ASP A 207 -4.42 12.64 -0.48
CA ASP A 207 -4.92 11.35 -0.02
C ASP A 207 -4.43 10.22 -0.92
N LYS A 208 -4.35 10.49 -2.24
CA LYS A 208 -3.91 9.56 -3.28
C LYS A 208 -3.15 10.28 -4.38
N VAL A 209 -2.06 9.66 -4.85
CA VAL A 209 -1.28 10.16 -5.98
C VAL A 209 -1.29 9.12 -7.10
N ILE A 210 -1.78 9.51 -8.28
CA ILE A 210 -1.73 8.71 -9.51
C ILE A 210 -0.44 9.07 -10.25
N ILE A 211 0.35 8.08 -10.64
CA ILE A 211 1.56 8.29 -11.45
C ILE A 211 1.18 8.12 -12.92
N ALA A 212 1.16 9.21 -13.68
CA ALA A 212 0.71 9.22 -15.06
C ALA A 212 1.88 9.32 -16.04
N PHE A 213 2.13 8.22 -16.77
CA PHE A 213 3.18 8.07 -17.76
C PHE A 213 2.68 8.59 -19.13
N GLY A 214 3.08 9.81 -19.47
CA GLY A 214 2.75 10.40 -20.76
C GLY A 214 3.67 9.88 -21.87
N LYS A 215 3.08 9.35 -22.95
CA LYS A 215 3.79 8.98 -24.18
C LYS A 215 3.90 10.19 -25.09
N ASN A 216 5.13 10.65 -25.31
CA ASN A 216 5.41 11.72 -26.26
C ASN A 216 5.75 11.09 -27.63
N PRO A 217 4.99 11.40 -28.71
CA PRO A 217 5.22 10.86 -30.05
C PRO A 217 6.64 11.12 -30.59
N ASP A 218 7.26 12.24 -30.19
CA ASP A 218 8.59 12.65 -30.64
C ASP A 218 9.71 12.02 -29.80
N LYS A 219 9.37 11.29 -28.73
CA LYS A 219 10.34 10.62 -27.85
C LYS A 219 10.32 9.11 -28.07
N GLN A 220 11.49 8.50 -27.90
CA GLN A 220 11.60 7.04 -27.86
C GLN A 220 10.70 6.45 -26.77
N GLU A 221 10.14 5.27 -27.05
CA GLU A 221 9.36 4.50 -26.09
C GLU A 221 10.11 4.31 -24.75
N ARG A 222 9.33 4.14 -23.67
CA ARG A 222 9.89 3.88 -22.34
C ARG A 222 10.61 2.54 -22.37
N ARG A 223 11.94 2.58 -22.31
CA ARG A 223 12.78 1.37 -22.29
C ARG A 223 13.18 0.90 -20.90
N TRP A 224 12.99 1.76 -19.89
CA TRP A 224 13.40 1.49 -18.52
C TRP A 224 12.29 0.79 -17.74
N PRO A 225 12.62 -0.18 -16.87
CA PRO A 225 11.65 -0.83 -16.03
C PRO A 225 11.06 0.13 -14.99
N ILE A 226 9.86 -0.17 -14.54
CA ILE A 226 9.21 0.52 -13.42
C ILE A 226 9.87 0.05 -12.12
N PRO A 227 10.38 0.95 -11.25
CA PRO A 227 10.96 0.57 -9.97
C PRO A 227 9.97 -0.17 -9.08
N LYS A 228 10.43 -1.20 -8.36
CA LYS A 228 9.56 -2.00 -7.48
C LYS A 228 8.93 -1.15 -6.38
N ILE A 229 9.63 -0.12 -5.90
CA ILE A 229 9.16 0.76 -4.83
C ILE A 229 7.83 1.48 -5.16
N ILE A 230 7.51 1.68 -6.44
CA ILE A 230 6.25 2.32 -6.85
C ILE A 230 5.16 1.34 -7.30
N GLN A 231 5.37 0.02 -7.19
CA GLN A 231 4.44 -1.00 -7.70
C GLN A 231 3.06 -1.03 -7.02
N TYR A 232 2.94 -0.38 -5.85
CA TYR A 232 1.71 -0.25 -5.06
C TYR A 232 1.01 1.10 -5.27
N HIS A 233 1.46 1.90 -6.23
CA HIS A 233 0.77 3.12 -6.66
C HIS A 233 -0.12 2.82 -7.88
N GLN A 234 -1.17 3.62 -8.05
CA GLN A 234 -1.92 3.59 -9.30
C GLN A 234 -1.05 4.22 -10.37
N MET A 235 -0.79 3.45 -11.42
CA MET A 235 0.02 3.86 -12.56
C MET A 235 -0.86 3.84 -13.80
N GLU A 236 -0.91 4.97 -14.50
CA GLU A 236 -1.68 5.13 -15.72
C GLU A 236 -0.73 5.47 -16.88
N GLU A 237 -1.01 4.94 -18.06
CA GLU A 237 -0.35 5.37 -19.29
C GLU A 237 -1.35 6.12 -20.14
N TYR A 238 -0.92 7.25 -20.72
CA TYR A 238 -1.77 7.99 -21.64
C TYR A 238 -1.01 8.44 -22.88
N ASN A 239 -1.76 8.58 -23.96
CA ASN A 239 -1.32 9.15 -25.23
C ASN A 239 -2.05 10.48 -25.43
N GLY A 240 -1.41 11.44 -26.07
CA GLY A 240 -2.01 12.75 -26.35
C GLY A 240 -1.85 13.74 -25.20
N LEU A 241 -2.80 14.66 -25.06
CA LEU A 241 -2.69 15.75 -24.10
C LEU A 241 -3.00 15.27 -22.67
N MET A 242 -2.24 15.80 -21.71
CA MET A 242 -2.46 15.54 -20.28
C MET A 242 -3.85 16.01 -19.83
N THR A 243 -4.39 17.08 -20.41
CA THR A 243 -5.73 17.60 -20.13
C THR A 243 -6.80 16.57 -20.45
N ASP A 244 -6.72 15.95 -21.63
CA ASP A 244 -7.68 14.94 -22.07
C ASP A 244 -7.63 13.71 -21.16
N PHE A 245 -6.41 13.27 -20.79
CA PHE A 245 -6.23 12.18 -19.82
C PHE A 245 -6.87 12.50 -18.46
N VAL A 246 -6.61 13.70 -17.93
CA VAL A 246 -7.17 14.13 -16.64
C VAL A 246 -8.71 14.14 -16.67
N GLU A 247 -9.32 14.55 -17.78
CA GLU A 247 -10.78 14.46 -17.94
C GLU A 247 -11.32 13.03 -17.86
N THR A 248 -10.59 12.04 -18.40
CA THR A 248 -11.02 10.63 -18.37
C THR A 248 -11.10 10.04 -16.95
N LEU A 249 -10.42 10.65 -15.97
CA LEU A 249 -10.49 10.23 -14.57
C LEU A 249 -11.87 10.50 -13.97
N GLY A 250 -12.66 11.43 -14.55
CA GLY A 250 -14.05 11.68 -14.15
C GLY A 250 -14.20 12.18 -12.71
N THR A 251 -13.11 12.68 -12.11
CA THR A 251 -13.08 13.23 -10.75
C THR A 251 -12.22 14.48 -10.75
N GLU A 252 -12.48 15.37 -9.80
CA GLU A 252 -11.58 16.49 -9.59
C GLU A 252 -10.19 16.00 -9.15
N VAL A 253 -9.16 16.55 -9.78
CA VAL A 253 -7.76 16.26 -9.44
C VAL A 253 -6.94 17.53 -9.36
N VAL A 254 -5.71 17.39 -8.86
CA VAL A 254 -4.67 18.40 -8.92
C VAL A 254 -3.47 17.80 -9.65
N VAL A 255 -3.04 18.43 -10.74
CA VAL A 255 -1.83 18.02 -11.45
C VAL A 255 -0.62 18.39 -10.62
N VAL A 256 0.25 17.42 -10.38
CA VAL A 256 1.50 17.59 -9.66
C VAL A 256 2.64 17.67 -10.67
N ARG A 257 3.48 18.69 -10.54
CA ARG A 257 4.70 18.88 -11.34
C ARG A 257 5.89 19.07 -10.41
N GLY A 258 7.01 18.44 -10.77
CA GLY A 258 8.27 18.56 -10.05
C GLY A 258 9.12 19.69 -10.62
N LEU A 259 9.68 20.54 -9.76
CA LEU A 259 10.63 21.57 -10.14
C LEU A 259 12.00 21.29 -9.54
N ARG A 260 13.07 21.41 -10.32
CA ARG A 260 14.45 21.28 -9.82
C ARG A 260 15.14 22.61 -9.64
N ASN A 261 14.82 23.61 -10.47
CA ASN A 261 15.48 24.91 -10.44
C ASN A 261 14.62 25.98 -11.12
N SER A 262 15.14 27.21 -11.18
CA SER A 262 14.47 28.36 -11.81
C SER A 262 14.17 28.18 -13.30
N THR A 263 14.99 27.41 -14.03
CA THR A 263 14.79 27.16 -15.47
C THR A 263 13.60 26.24 -15.70
N ASP A 264 13.47 25.17 -14.90
CA ASP A 264 12.30 24.30 -14.94
C ASP A 264 11.02 25.10 -14.64
N PHE A 265 11.08 26.01 -13.66
CA PHE A 265 9.93 26.85 -13.30
C PHE A 265 9.47 27.73 -14.46
N GLN A 266 10.39 28.39 -15.18
CA GLN A 266 10.04 29.22 -16.33
C GLN A 266 9.40 28.40 -17.47
N TYR A 267 9.95 27.21 -17.74
CA TYR A 267 9.38 26.29 -18.73
C TYR A 267 7.96 25.86 -18.34
N GLU A 268 7.77 25.40 -17.10
CA GLU A 268 6.48 24.96 -16.59
C GLU A 268 5.46 26.11 -16.56
N GLN A 269 5.87 27.33 -16.16
CA GLN A 269 4.99 28.50 -16.16
C GLN A 269 4.41 28.79 -17.55
N ASN A 270 5.20 28.64 -18.61
CA ASN A 270 4.71 28.79 -19.98
C ASN A 270 3.74 27.66 -20.36
N GLN A 271 4.08 26.40 -20.03
CA GLN A 271 3.19 25.26 -20.27
C GLN A 271 1.84 25.42 -19.57
N TYR A 272 1.83 26.03 -18.38
CA TYR A 272 0.61 26.22 -17.60
C TYR A 272 -0.39 27.14 -18.27
N ARG A 273 0.06 28.13 -19.04
CA ARG A 273 -0.86 29.02 -19.77
C ARG A 273 -1.66 28.26 -20.81
N TYR A 274 -1.00 27.42 -21.61
CA TYR A 274 -1.67 26.54 -22.56
C TYR A 274 -2.64 25.57 -21.86
N ILE A 275 -2.21 24.97 -20.74
CA ILE A 275 -3.05 24.04 -19.98
C ILE A 275 -4.30 24.74 -19.41
N GLN A 276 -4.17 25.98 -18.92
CA GLN A 276 -5.29 26.77 -18.41
C GLN A 276 -6.27 27.19 -19.52
N GLU A 277 -5.78 27.46 -20.72
CA GLU A 277 -6.62 27.76 -21.89
C GLU A 277 -7.38 26.51 -22.37
N LEU A 278 -6.72 25.35 -22.39
CA LEU A 278 -7.32 24.07 -22.81
C LEU A 278 -8.30 23.52 -21.79
N MET A 279 -8.00 23.65 -20.50
CA MET A 279 -8.83 23.14 -19.40
C MET A 279 -9.03 24.23 -18.34
N PRO A 280 -9.95 25.19 -18.56
CA PRO A 280 -10.25 26.22 -17.58
C PRO A 280 -10.70 25.61 -16.24
N GLY A 281 -9.96 25.88 -15.18
CA GLY A 281 -10.23 25.35 -13.83
C GLY A 281 -9.33 24.20 -13.39
N ILE A 282 -8.42 23.71 -14.26
CA ILE A 282 -7.41 22.74 -13.85
C ILE A 282 -6.52 23.31 -12.73
N ARG A 283 -6.36 22.53 -11.67
CA ARG A 283 -5.50 22.86 -10.53
C ARG A 283 -4.13 22.23 -10.76
N ILE A 284 -3.07 23.04 -10.65
CA ILE A 284 -1.69 22.57 -10.79
C ILE A 284 -0.91 23.01 -9.56
N ILE A 285 -0.13 22.09 -8.99
CA ILE A 285 0.83 22.38 -7.92
C ILE A 285 2.24 22.01 -8.37
N ASN A 286 3.17 22.90 -8.05
CA ASN A 286 4.60 22.66 -8.20
C ASN A 286 5.22 22.25 -6.88
N ILE A 287 5.98 21.16 -6.90
CA ILE A 287 6.73 20.68 -5.74
C ILE A 287 8.22 20.75 -6.08
N PHE A 288 8.98 21.49 -5.27
CA PHE A 288 10.42 21.54 -5.40
C PHE A 288 11.05 20.23 -4.94
N CYS A 289 11.93 19.70 -5.79
CA CYS A 289 12.80 18.58 -5.44
C CYS A 289 13.84 19.03 -4.40
N ASP A 290 14.28 18.12 -3.52
CA ASP A 290 15.34 18.46 -2.57
C ASP A 290 16.67 18.71 -3.29
N LYS A 291 17.48 19.61 -2.71
CA LYS A 291 18.76 20.09 -3.27
C LYS A 291 19.68 18.98 -3.74
N GLU A 292 19.73 17.87 -3.01
CA GLU A 292 20.56 16.71 -3.34
C GLU A 292 20.17 16.02 -4.66
N PHE A 293 18.93 16.20 -5.13
CA PHE A 293 18.41 15.56 -6.35
C PHE A 293 18.21 16.54 -7.52
N GLU A 294 18.39 17.85 -7.33
CA GLU A 294 18.15 18.88 -8.36
C GLU A 294 18.94 18.67 -9.67
N HIS A 295 20.15 18.11 -9.56
CA HIS A 295 21.03 17.84 -10.70
C HIS A 295 20.61 16.58 -11.50
N ILE A 296 19.70 15.78 -10.96
CA ILE A 296 19.26 14.52 -11.60
C ILE A 296 18.19 14.82 -12.65
N SER A 297 18.39 14.31 -13.86
CA SER A 297 17.39 14.35 -14.93
C SER A 297 17.40 13.07 -15.73
N SER A 298 16.24 12.67 -16.26
CA SER A 298 16.19 11.53 -17.18
C SER A 298 17.13 11.69 -18.38
N SER A 299 17.28 12.92 -18.92
CA SER A 299 18.22 13.20 -20.03
C SER A 299 19.68 13.03 -19.61
N GLY A 300 20.05 13.51 -18.42
CA GLY A 300 21.39 13.32 -17.86
C GLY A 300 21.69 11.84 -17.59
N ILE A 301 20.73 11.10 -17.05
CA ILE A 301 20.84 9.65 -16.82
C ILE A 301 21.08 8.90 -18.14
N ARG A 302 20.31 9.18 -19.20
CA ARG A 302 20.51 8.56 -20.53
C ARG A 302 21.88 8.88 -21.14
N THR A 303 22.46 10.04 -20.80
CA THR A 303 23.84 10.37 -21.21
C THR A 303 24.87 9.57 -20.41
N LEU A 304 24.72 9.48 -19.09
CA LEU A 304 25.62 8.73 -18.20
C LEU A 304 25.57 7.22 -18.41
N GLU A 305 24.44 6.70 -18.90
CA GLU A 305 24.27 5.30 -19.26
C GLU A 305 25.28 4.84 -20.31
N LYS A 306 25.61 5.70 -21.29
CA LYS A 306 26.63 5.42 -22.31
C LYS A 306 28.02 5.15 -21.72
N TYR A 307 28.23 5.55 -20.46
CA TYR A 307 29.47 5.37 -19.70
C TYR A 307 29.29 4.43 -18.49
N ASN A 308 28.14 3.77 -18.36
CA ASN A 308 27.78 2.92 -17.23
C ASN A 308 27.85 3.60 -15.84
N LYS A 309 27.64 4.93 -15.78
CA LYS A 309 27.72 5.74 -14.54
C LYS A 309 26.36 6.24 -14.04
N HIS A 310 25.29 5.52 -14.34
CA HIS A 310 23.92 5.98 -14.13
C HIS A 310 23.19 5.33 -12.94
N HIS A 311 23.66 4.16 -12.49
CA HIS A 311 23.00 3.31 -11.49
C HIS A 311 22.71 4.04 -10.17
N SER A 312 23.59 4.91 -9.71
CA SER A 312 23.44 5.63 -8.44
C SER A 312 22.27 6.61 -8.40
N TYR A 313 21.66 6.94 -9.54
CA TYR A 313 20.53 7.87 -9.65
C TYR A 313 19.18 7.16 -9.80
N LEU A 314 19.19 5.85 -10.02
CA LEU A 314 17.98 5.04 -10.13
C LEU A 314 17.52 4.53 -8.76
N LEU A 315 16.27 4.08 -8.73
CA LEU A 315 15.69 3.35 -7.60
C LEU A 315 15.87 1.86 -7.86
N GLU A 316 15.89 1.07 -6.79
CA GLU A 316 15.92 -0.39 -6.84
C GLU A 316 14.58 -1.01 -7.32
#